data_AF-A0A932RLL9-F1
#
_entry.id   AF-A0A932RLL9-F1
#
_cell.length_a   1.000
_cell.length_b   1.000
_cell.length_c   1.000
_cell.angle_alpha   90.00
_cell.angle_beta   90.00
_cell.angle_gamma   90.00
#
_symmetry.space_group_name_H-M   'P 1'
#
loop_
_entity.id
_entity.type
_entity.pdbx_description
1 polymer ?
#
loop_
_entity_poly.entity_id
_entity_poly.type
_entity_poly.pdbx_seq_one_letter_code
_entity_poly.pdbx_strand_id
1 'polypeptide(L)'
;MFEIHPITQVEDRPLLSSLNPIDGFTYKEAGSAFRTYENLKSQISVDARKKTTTINTGMAGFNYVEFVMELNEEPQAVVDGQTVLASVLDLEEELLVHNRRMVFVNNSAPEIKLRGLTKGAKLHVIGIPRIDLALVSWRTQNFKKLKQPEILQWNLPYEIVVVAVVK
;
A
#
# COMPACT_ATOMS: atom_id res chain seq x y z
N MET A 1 2.71 -15.92 -4.21
CA MET A 1 2.28 -14.51 -4.18
C MET A 1 3.44 -13.73 -3.59
N PHE A 2 4.02 -12.78 -4.33
CA PHE A 2 5.14 -11.97 -3.85
C PHE A 2 4.56 -10.70 -3.22
N GLU A 3 4.76 -10.46 -1.92
CA GLU A 3 4.21 -9.30 -1.21
C GLU A 3 5.26 -8.66 -0.26
N ILE A 4 5.87 -7.56 -0.77
CA ILE A 4 6.79 -6.52 -0.21
C ILE A 4 8.05 -6.94 0.54
N HIS A 5 9.16 -6.34 0.12
CA HIS A 5 10.28 -6.08 1.02
C HIS A 5 10.77 -4.64 0.82
N PRO A 6 10.33 -3.65 1.63
CA PRO A 6 11.31 -2.64 1.99
C PRO A 6 12.57 -3.38 2.43
N ILE A 7 13.72 -2.87 2.04
CA ILE A 7 14.99 -3.53 2.33
C ILE A 7 15.10 -3.61 3.85
N THR A 8 14.93 -4.82 4.40
CA THR A 8 14.96 -5.08 5.84
C THR A 8 16.38 -5.37 6.32
N GLN A 9 17.31 -5.57 5.38
CA GLN A 9 18.72 -5.84 5.66
C GLN A 9 19.60 -5.46 4.46
N VAL A 10 20.76 -4.84 4.72
CA VAL A 10 21.84 -4.62 3.74
C VAL A 10 23.10 -5.24 4.30
N GLU A 11 23.66 -6.23 3.62
CA GLU A 11 24.75 -7.08 4.15
C GLU A 11 24.33 -7.63 5.53
N ASP A 12 25.09 -7.38 6.59
CA ASP A 12 24.76 -7.82 7.94
C ASP A 12 24.03 -6.75 8.77
N ARG A 13 23.61 -5.63 8.14
CA ARG A 13 22.95 -4.52 8.83
C ARG A 13 21.43 -4.65 8.76
N PRO A 14 20.74 -4.95 9.87
CA PRO A 14 19.29 -4.93 9.91
C PRO A 14 18.78 -3.49 9.79
N LEU A 15 17.71 -3.29 9.02
CA LEU A 15 17.08 -2.00 8.74
C LEU A 15 15.65 -1.90 9.28
N LEU A 16 15.12 -2.94 9.91
CA LEU A 16 13.76 -2.91 10.47
C LEU A 16 13.56 -1.77 11.49
N SER A 17 14.60 -1.42 12.24
CA SER A 17 14.56 -0.29 13.18
C SER A 17 14.41 1.07 12.49
N SER A 18 14.65 1.16 11.18
CA SER A 18 14.44 2.39 10.40
C SER A 18 12.96 2.64 10.05
N LEU A 19 12.09 1.66 10.27
CA LEU A 19 10.63 1.78 10.13
C LEU A 19 10.02 2.44 11.37
N ASN A 20 10.28 3.73 11.52
CA ASN A 20 9.81 4.59 12.60
C ASN A 20 9.55 6.02 12.08
N PRO A 21 8.83 6.87 12.82
CA PRO A 21 8.66 8.27 12.44
C PRO A 21 10.02 8.97 12.27
N ILE A 22 10.18 9.71 11.18
CA ILE A 22 11.38 10.48 10.88
C ILE A 22 11.30 11.81 11.63
N ASP A 23 12.25 12.03 12.54
CA ASP A 23 12.34 13.27 13.32
C ASP A 23 12.57 14.49 12.41
N GLY A 24 11.85 15.58 12.68
CA GLY A 24 11.88 16.81 11.89
C GLY A 24 11.31 16.71 10.46
N PHE A 25 10.75 15.57 10.04
CA PHE A 25 10.16 15.41 8.71
C PHE A 25 8.71 15.89 8.68
N THR A 26 8.37 16.72 7.70
CA THR A 26 6.97 17.10 7.43
C THR A 26 6.31 16.09 6.50
N TYR A 27 5.42 15.28 7.04
CA TYR A 27 4.64 14.31 6.29
C TYR A 27 3.69 15.00 5.31
N LYS A 28 3.31 14.26 4.27
CA LYS A 28 2.33 14.72 3.29
C LYS A 28 0.92 14.59 3.86
N GLU A 29 0.09 15.58 3.55
CA GLU A 29 -1.31 15.64 3.93
C GLU A 29 -2.11 14.53 3.21
N ALA A 30 -2.92 13.81 3.98
CA ALA A 30 -3.59 12.59 3.54
C ALA A 30 -4.61 12.82 2.43
N GLY A 31 -5.48 13.80 2.56
CA GLY A 31 -6.53 14.13 1.60
C GLY A 31 -5.98 14.42 0.21
N SER A 32 -4.91 15.22 0.13
CA SER A 32 -4.22 15.53 -1.13
C SER A 32 -3.56 14.27 -1.72
N ALA A 33 -2.85 13.50 -0.89
CA ALA A 33 -2.14 12.32 -1.34
C ALA A 33 -3.08 11.21 -1.83
N PHE A 34 -4.08 10.83 -1.04
CA PHE A 34 -5.04 9.79 -1.39
C PHE A 34 -5.94 10.20 -2.55
N ARG A 35 -6.32 11.48 -2.67
CA ARG A 35 -6.98 11.99 -3.88
C ARG A 35 -6.13 11.74 -5.12
N THR A 36 -4.82 12.00 -5.06
CA THR A 36 -3.92 11.71 -6.18
C THR A 36 -3.83 10.22 -6.46
N TYR A 37 -3.65 9.38 -5.45
CA TYR A 37 -3.54 7.92 -5.64
C TYR A 37 -4.81 7.32 -6.25
N GLU A 38 -5.98 7.69 -5.73
CA GLU A 38 -7.28 7.19 -6.21
C GLU A 38 -7.54 7.57 -7.67
N ASN A 39 -7.01 8.70 -8.14
CA ASN A 39 -7.28 9.22 -9.48
C ASN A 39 -6.16 8.98 -10.49
N LEU A 40 -5.03 8.40 -10.07
CA LEU A 40 -3.88 8.22 -10.95
C LEU A 40 -4.19 7.19 -12.03
N LYS A 41 -4.30 7.63 -13.28
CA LYS A 41 -4.49 6.74 -14.43
C LYS A 41 -3.23 5.93 -14.72
N SER A 42 -3.43 4.73 -15.21
CA SER A 42 -2.34 3.86 -15.65
C SER A 42 -2.71 3.13 -16.93
N GLN A 43 -1.69 2.73 -17.69
CA GLN A 43 -1.84 1.83 -18.82
C GLN A 43 -0.91 0.63 -18.61
N ILE A 44 -1.48 -0.56 -18.58
CA ILE A 44 -0.77 -1.82 -18.45
C ILE A 44 -0.68 -2.48 -19.83
N SER A 45 0.53 -2.79 -20.27
CA SER A 45 0.78 -3.50 -21.53
C SER A 45 1.44 -4.85 -21.25
N VAL A 46 1.03 -5.89 -21.96
CA VAL A 46 1.57 -7.26 -21.82
C VAL A 46 2.19 -7.68 -23.14
N ASP A 47 3.49 -7.97 -23.13
CA ASP A 47 4.18 -8.62 -24.24
C ASP A 47 4.42 -10.09 -23.88
N ALA A 48 3.56 -10.96 -24.42
CA ALA A 48 3.65 -12.40 -24.16
C ALA A 48 4.92 -13.03 -24.75
N ARG A 49 5.47 -12.48 -25.84
CA ARG A 49 6.69 -13.02 -26.48
C ARG A 49 7.91 -12.74 -25.62
N LYS A 50 7.98 -11.54 -25.03
CA LYS A 50 9.07 -11.11 -24.14
C LYS A 50 8.84 -11.48 -22.68
N LYS A 51 7.65 -12.01 -22.33
CA LYS A 51 7.21 -12.29 -20.96
C LYS A 51 7.32 -11.06 -20.06
N THR A 52 7.01 -9.88 -20.60
CA THR A 52 7.13 -8.61 -19.88
C THR A 52 5.78 -7.95 -19.69
N THR A 53 5.57 -7.38 -18.50
CA THR A 53 4.47 -6.46 -18.20
C THR A 53 5.04 -5.07 -18.01
N THR A 54 4.49 -4.08 -18.71
CA THR A 54 4.88 -2.66 -18.61
C THR A 54 3.73 -1.88 -18.03
N ILE A 55 4.03 -0.99 -17.07
CA ILE A 55 3.06 -0.09 -16.45
C ILE A 55 3.50 1.33 -16.80
N ASN A 56 2.67 2.06 -17.55
CA ASN A 56 2.86 3.46 -17.84
C ASN A 56 1.92 4.28 -16.97
N THR A 57 2.45 5.24 -16.23
CA THR A 57 1.66 6.11 -15.35
C THR A 57 2.39 7.44 -15.13
N GLY A 58 1.64 8.46 -14.71
CA GLY A 58 2.23 9.72 -14.25
C GLY A 58 2.89 9.57 -12.88
N MET A 59 3.68 10.56 -12.48
CA MET A 59 4.25 10.60 -11.14
C MET A 59 3.15 10.93 -10.11
N ALA A 60 3.01 10.10 -9.07
CA ALA A 60 2.10 10.38 -7.95
C ALA A 60 2.63 11.48 -7.02
N GLY A 61 3.96 11.55 -6.79
CA GLY A 61 4.64 12.64 -6.08
C GLY A 61 4.54 12.62 -4.55
N PHE A 62 3.73 11.74 -3.96
CA PHE A 62 3.53 11.66 -2.52
C PHE A 62 4.12 10.36 -1.96
N ASN A 63 5.11 10.49 -1.09
CA ASN A 63 5.64 9.43 -0.23
C ASN A 63 5.63 9.97 1.21
N TYR A 64 5.49 9.08 2.18
CA TYR A 64 5.41 9.40 3.61
C TYR A 64 4.20 10.30 3.92
N VAL A 65 3.03 9.67 3.90
CA VAL A 65 1.74 10.28 4.23
C VAL A 65 1.37 9.89 5.64
N GLU A 66 0.96 10.85 6.46
CA GLU A 66 0.46 10.63 7.82
C GLU A 66 -1.08 10.61 7.78
N PHE A 67 -1.70 9.58 8.36
CA PHE A 67 -3.15 9.37 8.32
C PHE A 67 -3.61 8.42 9.42
N VAL A 68 -4.92 8.39 9.69
CA VAL A 68 -5.53 7.37 10.54
C VAL A 68 -6.04 6.23 9.65
N MET A 69 -5.75 4.99 10.03
CA MET A 69 -6.38 3.82 9.41
C MET A 69 -7.34 3.14 10.38
N GLU A 70 -8.48 2.68 9.87
CA GLU A 70 -9.44 1.84 10.61
C GLU A 70 -9.55 0.48 9.93
N LEU A 71 -9.34 -0.61 10.68
CA LEU A 71 -9.36 -1.97 10.14
C LEU A 71 -10.77 -2.36 9.69
N ASN A 72 -10.93 -2.74 8.42
CA ASN A 72 -12.21 -3.24 7.89
C ASN A 72 -12.41 -4.74 8.14
N GLU A 73 -11.33 -5.44 8.46
CA GLU A 73 -11.26 -6.88 8.67
C GLU A 73 -10.13 -7.25 9.64
N GLU A 74 -10.03 -8.54 9.98
CA GLU A 74 -8.91 -9.09 10.75
C GLU A 74 -7.63 -9.12 9.91
N PRO A 75 -6.46 -8.81 10.49
CA PRO A 75 -5.18 -8.96 9.80
C PRO A 75 -4.93 -10.38 9.28
N GLN A 76 -4.45 -10.47 8.04
CA GLN A 76 -4.12 -11.72 7.38
C GLN A 76 -2.60 -11.88 7.27
N ALA A 77 -2.09 -13.00 7.76
CA ALA A 77 -0.67 -13.33 7.65
C ALA A 77 -0.29 -13.62 6.19
N VAL A 78 0.85 -13.07 5.78
CA VAL A 78 1.51 -13.35 4.50
C VAL A 78 2.96 -13.74 4.79
N VAL A 79 3.70 -14.20 3.77
CA VAL A 79 5.07 -14.73 3.95
C VAL A 79 5.97 -13.72 4.68
N ASP A 80 5.83 -12.43 4.35
CA ASP A 80 6.75 -11.38 4.79
C ASP A 80 6.10 -10.34 5.72
N GLY A 81 4.98 -10.72 6.36
CA GLY A 81 4.33 -9.90 7.38
C GLY A 81 2.83 -10.10 7.41
N GLN A 82 2.09 -8.99 7.45
CA GLN A 82 0.64 -9.03 7.51
C GLN A 82 0.03 -8.02 6.53
N THR A 83 -1.15 -8.35 6.02
CA THR A 83 -1.97 -7.43 5.25
C THR A 83 -3.33 -7.28 5.90
N VAL A 84 -3.96 -6.13 5.73
CA VAL A 84 -5.32 -5.89 6.20
C VAL A 84 -5.99 -4.88 5.29
N LEU A 85 -7.25 -5.11 4.94
CA LEU A 85 -8.06 -4.05 4.34
C LEU A 85 -8.47 -3.04 5.41
N ALA A 86 -8.29 -1.75 5.12
CA ALA A 86 -8.62 -0.67 6.03
C ALA A 86 -9.26 0.51 5.31
N SER A 87 -10.06 1.25 6.07
CA SER A 87 -10.45 2.61 5.73
C SER A 87 -9.31 3.57 6.05
N VAL A 88 -9.14 4.60 5.23
CA VAL A 88 -8.19 5.70 5.43
C VAL A 88 -8.97 6.94 5.81
N LEU A 89 -8.60 7.54 6.92
CA LEU A 89 -9.14 8.79 7.41
C LEU A 89 -8.03 9.85 7.51
N ASP A 90 -8.39 11.12 7.45
CA ASP A 90 -7.45 12.19 7.86
C ASP A 90 -7.27 12.23 9.38
N LEU A 91 -6.57 13.25 9.88
CA LEU A 91 -6.26 13.39 11.31
C LEU A 91 -7.45 13.89 12.13
N GLU A 92 -8.44 14.46 11.45
CA GLU A 92 -9.74 14.84 11.99
C GLU A 92 -10.77 13.68 11.92
N GLU A 93 -10.33 12.50 11.50
CA GLU A 93 -11.12 11.28 11.32
C GLU A 93 -12.21 11.37 10.23
N GLU A 94 -12.05 12.26 9.25
CA GLU A 94 -12.88 12.29 8.05
C GLU A 94 -12.43 11.21 7.06
N LEU A 95 -13.39 10.50 6.48
CA LEU A 95 -13.12 9.37 5.61
C LEU A 95 -12.61 9.79 4.23
N LEU A 96 -11.42 9.32 3.86
CA LEU A 96 -10.78 9.60 2.57
C LEU A 96 -10.89 8.42 1.58
N VAL A 97 -10.68 7.20 2.05
CA VAL A 97 -10.76 5.97 1.23
C VAL A 97 -11.41 4.86 2.03
N HIS A 98 -12.46 4.23 1.49
CA HIS A 98 -13.21 3.19 2.19
C HIS A 98 -12.46 1.87 2.35
N ASN A 99 -11.64 1.49 1.37
CA ASN A 99 -11.08 0.14 1.35
C ASN A 99 -9.74 0.10 0.62
N ARG A 100 -8.65 0.15 1.38
CA ARG A 100 -7.28 0.06 0.87
C ARG A 100 -6.53 -1.03 1.60
N ARG A 101 -5.80 -1.85 0.85
CA ARG A 101 -4.87 -2.83 1.41
C ARG A 101 -3.72 -2.08 2.08
N MET A 102 -3.57 -2.35 3.37
CA MET A 102 -2.44 -1.94 4.20
C MET A 102 -1.53 -3.14 4.35
N VAL A 103 -0.23 -2.90 4.30
CA VAL A 103 0.76 -3.95 4.46
C VAL A 103 1.79 -3.57 5.50
N PHE A 104 2.09 -4.56 6.33
CA PHE A 104 2.94 -4.45 7.51
C PHE A 104 4.07 -5.45 7.37
N VAL A 105 5.30 -4.96 7.49
CA VAL A 105 6.51 -5.77 7.35
C VAL A 105 6.71 -6.62 8.59
N ASN A 106 6.97 -7.91 8.42
CA ASN A 106 7.16 -8.82 9.55
C ASN A 106 8.22 -8.30 10.54
N ASN A 107 7.90 -8.37 11.84
CA ASN A 107 8.76 -7.94 12.94
C ASN A 107 9.14 -6.45 12.93
N SER A 108 8.45 -5.62 12.14
CA SER A 108 8.56 -4.16 12.24
C SER A 108 7.73 -3.64 13.42
N ALA A 109 8.06 -2.45 13.91
CA ALA A 109 7.28 -1.81 14.97
C ALA A 109 5.79 -1.63 14.58
N PRO A 110 5.44 -1.22 13.35
CA PRO A 110 4.04 -1.20 12.91
C PRO A 110 3.35 -2.57 12.94
N GLU A 111 4.01 -3.61 12.46
CA GLU A 111 3.42 -4.96 12.43
C GLU A 111 3.17 -5.47 13.85
N ILE A 112 4.09 -5.23 14.78
CA ILE A 112 3.90 -5.58 16.20
C ILE A 112 2.69 -4.84 16.80
N LYS A 113 2.46 -3.58 16.41
CA LYS A 113 1.28 -2.81 16.86
C LYS A 113 -0.03 -3.30 16.25
N LEU A 114 0.01 -3.88 15.07
CA LEU A 114 -1.15 -4.49 14.42
C LEU A 114 -1.58 -5.79 15.12
N ARG A 115 -0.63 -6.54 15.70
CA ARG A 115 -0.91 -7.85 16.31
C ARG A 115 -1.99 -7.73 17.39
N GLY A 116 -3.04 -8.53 17.24
CA GLY A 116 -4.16 -8.59 18.19
C GLY A 116 -5.19 -7.48 18.03
N LEU A 117 -5.02 -6.57 17.07
CA LEU A 117 -6.08 -5.66 16.66
C LEU A 117 -7.10 -6.40 15.81
N THR A 118 -8.37 -6.05 16.02
CA THR A 118 -9.52 -6.61 15.31
C THR A 118 -10.16 -5.55 14.43
N LYS A 119 -11.13 -5.96 13.62
CA LYS A 119 -11.99 -5.02 12.86
C LYS A 119 -12.49 -3.87 13.73
N GLY A 120 -12.46 -2.65 13.18
CA GLY A 120 -12.84 -1.40 13.83
C GLY A 120 -11.75 -0.76 14.68
N ALA A 121 -10.63 -1.44 14.91
CA ALA A 121 -9.48 -0.83 15.57
C ALA A 121 -8.86 0.27 14.68
N LYS A 122 -8.39 1.35 15.31
CA LYS A 122 -7.73 2.46 14.64
C LYS A 122 -6.24 2.52 14.96
N LEU A 123 -5.44 2.92 13.98
CA LEU A 123 -4.03 3.23 14.14
C LEU A 123 -3.72 4.57 13.45
N HIS A 124 -3.01 5.45 14.16
CA HIS A 124 -2.39 6.63 13.56
C HIS A 124 -1.04 6.22 12.97
N VAL A 125 -0.86 6.39 11.66
CA VAL A 125 0.25 5.77 10.93
C VAL A 125 0.90 6.71 9.91
N ILE A 126 2.12 6.34 9.52
CA ILE A 126 2.77 6.87 8.33
C ILE A 126 2.89 5.75 7.31
N GLY A 127 2.49 6.03 6.08
CA GLY A 127 2.50 5.07 4.98
C GLY A 127 3.13 5.60 3.70
N ILE A 128 3.59 4.66 2.87
CA ILE A 128 4.09 4.94 1.52
C ILE A 128 3.25 4.16 0.49
N PRO A 129 2.85 4.78 -0.63
CA PRO A 129 2.17 4.05 -1.69
C PRO A 129 3.15 3.12 -2.42
N ARG A 130 2.65 1.97 -2.84
CA ARG A 130 3.33 1.12 -3.82
C ARG A 130 2.33 0.53 -4.80
N ILE A 131 2.83 0.03 -5.93
CA ILE A 131 2.00 -0.68 -6.90
C ILE A 131 1.58 -2.04 -6.33
N ASP A 132 0.28 -2.32 -6.38
CA ASP A 132 -0.28 -3.63 -6.03
C ASP A 132 -0.06 -4.60 -7.18
N LEU A 133 1.02 -5.38 -7.08
CA LEU A 133 1.41 -6.36 -8.09
C LEU A 133 0.46 -7.56 -8.16
N ALA A 134 -0.26 -7.88 -7.09
CA ALA A 134 -1.27 -8.93 -7.12
C ALA A 134 -2.43 -8.52 -8.01
N LEU A 135 -2.90 -7.27 -7.90
CA LEU A 135 -3.96 -6.72 -8.73
C LEU A 135 -3.48 -6.45 -10.17
N VAL A 136 -2.23 -6.02 -10.38
CA VAL A 136 -1.64 -5.99 -11.74
C VAL A 136 -1.66 -7.37 -12.38
N SER A 137 -1.19 -8.39 -11.66
CA SER A 137 -1.16 -9.77 -12.13
C SER A 137 -2.55 -10.28 -12.46
N TRP A 138 -3.54 -9.99 -11.60
CA TRP A 138 -4.93 -10.33 -11.86
C TRP A 138 -5.45 -9.64 -13.14
N ARG A 139 -5.20 -8.35 -13.34
CA ARG A 139 -5.64 -7.62 -14.54
C ARG A 139 -5.04 -8.22 -15.82
N THR A 140 -3.72 -8.49 -15.83
CA THR A 140 -3.04 -9.05 -17.01
C THR A 140 -3.50 -10.46 -17.36
N GLN A 141 -3.95 -11.25 -16.38
CA GLN A 141 -4.44 -12.61 -16.60
C GLN A 141 -5.92 -12.68 -17.01
N ASN A 142 -6.72 -11.64 -16.71
CA ASN A 142 -8.17 -11.69 -16.84
C ASN A 142 -8.77 -10.81 -17.95
N PHE A 143 -8.06 -9.78 -18.45
CA PHE A 143 -8.65 -8.81 -19.42
C PHE A 143 -9.26 -9.47 -20.66
N LYS A 144 -8.60 -10.52 -21.20
CA LYS A 144 -9.14 -11.28 -22.35
C LYS A 144 -10.31 -12.17 -21.97
N LYS A 145 -10.22 -12.84 -20.81
CA LYS A 145 -11.23 -13.80 -20.35
C LYS A 145 -12.56 -13.10 -20.05
N LEU A 146 -12.49 -11.92 -19.46
CA LEU A 146 -13.65 -11.09 -19.11
C LEU A 146 -14.19 -10.27 -20.29
N LYS A 147 -13.51 -10.28 -21.46
CA LYS A 147 -13.82 -9.41 -22.60
C LYS A 147 -13.87 -7.92 -22.23
N GLN A 148 -13.03 -7.52 -21.28
CA GLN A 148 -12.93 -6.16 -20.76
C GLN A 148 -11.49 -5.64 -20.93
N PRO A 149 -11.09 -5.22 -22.15
CA PRO A 149 -9.73 -4.72 -22.38
C PRO A 149 -9.43 -3.44 -21.58
N GLU A 150 -10.45 -2.67 -21.21
CA GLU A 150 -10.35 -1.42 -20.45
C GLU A 150 -9.81 -1.60 -19.04
N ILE A 151 -9.83 -2.82 -18.46
CA ILE A 151 -9.26 -3.04 -17.12
C ILE A 151 -7.75 -2.74 -17.06
N LEU A 152 -7.07 -2.81 -18.21
CA LEU A 152 -5.67 -2.44 -18.35
C LEU A 152 -5.44 -0.92 -18.38
N GLN A 153 -6.51 -0.12 -18.44
CA GLN A 153 -6.49 1.34 -18.48
C GLN A 153 -7.12 1.99 -17.23
N TRP A 154 -7.55 1.17 -16.27
CA TRP A 154 -8.07 1.65 -15.00
C TRP A 154 -7.01 2.38 -14.17
N ASN A 155 -7.45 3.02 -13.10
CA ASN A 155 -6.56 3.69 -12.14
C ASN A 155 -5.48 2.71 -11.64
N LEU A 156 -4.31 3.26 -11.35
CA LEU A 156 -3.13 2.52 -10.93
C LEU A 156 -3.49 1.68 -9.70
N PRO A 157 -3.34 0.35 -9.76
CA PRO A 157 -3.54 -0.48 -8.58
C PRO A 157 -2.43 -0.15 -7.58
N TYR A 158 -2.81 0.26 -6.38
CA TYR A 158 -1.88 0.60 -5.33
C TYR A 158 -2.32 0.03 -3.98
N GLU A 159 -1.37 -0.04 -3.08
CA GLU A 159 -1.56 -0.38 -1.68
C GLU A 159 -0.61 0.46 -0.84
N ILE A 160 -0.81 0.49 0.48
CA ILE A 160 0.03 1.27 1.37
C ILE A 160 0.90 0.34 2.20
N VAL A 161 2.21 0.60 2.20
CA VAL A 161 3.12 0.00 3.17
C VAL A 161 3.13 0.90 4.39
N VAL A 162 2.74 0.37 5.53
CA VAL A 162 2.78 1.09 6.81
C VAL A 162 4.22 1.03 7.33
N VAL A 163 4.86 2.19 7.39
CA VAL A 163 6.29 2.32 7.74
C VAL A 163 6.50 2.84 9.15
N ALA A 164 5.48 3.42 9.77
CA ALA A 164 5.53 3.82 11.18
C ALA A 164 4.13 3.92 11.79
N VAL A 165 4.09 3.82 13.12
CA VAL A 165 2.91 4.15 13.95
C VAL A 165 3.24 5.40 14.74
N VAL A 166 2.38 6.41 14.64
CA VAL A 166 2.49 7.67 15.39
C VAL A 166 1.81 7.47 16.74
N LYS A 167 2.39 8.05 17.79
CA LYS A 167 1.86 7.93 19.16
C LYS A 167 0.65 8.82 19.38
#